data_AF-A0A841Y8Y5-F1
#
_entry.id   AF-A0A841Y8Y5-F1
#
_cell.length_a   1.000
_cell.length_b   1.000
_cell.length_c   1.000
_cell.angle_alpha   90.00
_cell.angle_beta   90.00
_cell.angle_gamma   90.00
#
_symmetry.space_group_name_H-M   'P 1'
#
loop_
_entity.id
_entity.type
_entity.pdbx_description
1 polymer ?
#
loop_
_entity_poly.entity_id
_entity_poly.type
_entity_poly.pdbx_seq_one_letter_code
_entity_poly.pdbx_strand_id
1 'polypeptide(L)'
;MDLTVVKNHLKVEHDFDDELIKDIYVPMAENEVKGAVTQDAASDFFNKSPTYNGAVLLLTAHYYENRGATSMRDMKEIPFGILTLIQRLRSDFEKWKSESSTLG
;
A
#
# COMPACT_ATOMS: atom_id res chain seq x y z
N MET A 1 0.13 4.41 7.83
CA MET A 1 1.45 4.92 7.37
C MET A 1 1.72 6.31 7.96
N ASP A 2 2.99 6.72 8.15
CA ASP A 2 3.35 8.11 8.51
C ASP A 2 3.22 9.07 7.31
N LEU A 3 2.57 10.23 7.51
CA LEU A 3 2.28 11.17 6.41
C LEU A 3 3.56 11.81 5.83
N THR A 4 4.56 12.09 6.65
CA THR A 4 5.84 12.66 6.17
C THR A 4 6.55 11.69 5.24
N VAL A 5 6.55 10.38 5.57
CA VAL A 5 7.09 9.34 4.68
C VAL A 5 6.36 9.31 3.33
N VAL A 6 5.03 9.40 3.35
CA VAL A 6 4.22 9.40 2.12
C VAL A 6 4.51 10.64 1.28
N LYS A 7 4.51 11.84 1.88
CA LYS A 7 4.81 13.10 1.18
C LYS A 7 6.21 13.08 0.56
N ASN A 8 7.20 12.56 1.26
CA ASN A 8 8.55 12.38 0.72
C ASN A 8 8.57 11.44 -0.49
N HIS A 9 7.82 10.34 -0.46
CA HIS A 9 7.70 9.42 -1.59
C HIS A 9 7.03 10.09 -2.80
N LEU A 10 5.96 10.86 -2.57
CA LEU A 10 5.21 11.58 -3.61
C LEU A 10 5.90 12.87 -4.08
N LYS A 11 6.97 13.30 -3.41
CA LYS A 11 7.62 14.62 -3.62
C LYS A 11 6.64 15.79 -3.44
N VAL A 12 5.74 15.68 -2.46
CA VAL A 12 4.77 16.72 -2.09
C VAL A 12 5.34 17.55 -0.95
N GLU A 13 5.65 18.81 -1.21
CA GLU A 13 6.26 19.73 -0.23
C GLU A 13 5.23 20.64 0.47
N HIS A 14 3.97 20.60 0.04
CA HIS A 14 2.89 21.45 0.55
C HIS A 14 1.87 20.66 1.37
N ASP A 15 1.00 21.37 2.07
CA ASP A 15 0.04 20.76 3.01
C ASP A 15 -1.40 20.73 2.48
N PHE A 16 -1.66 21.31 1.29
CA PHE A 16 -2.99 21.39 0.68
C PHE A 16 -3.69 20.03 0.49
N ASP A 17 -2.90 18.98 0.25
CA ASP A 17 -3.41 17.64 -0.04
C ASP A 17 -3.26 16.68 1.15
N ASP A 18 -2.89 17.16 2.34
CA ASP A 18 -2.56 16.30 3.49
C ASP A 18 -3.75 15.43 3.92
N GLU A 19 -4.94 16.02 4.05
CA GLU A 19 -6.16 15.29 4.38
C GLU A 19 -6.54 14.29 3.28
N LEU A 20 -6.40 14.67 2.01
CA LEU A 20 -6.68 13.79 0.89
C LEU A 20 -5.74 12.59 0.84
N ILE A 21 -4.43 12.81 1.03
CA ILE A 21 -3.43 11.75 1.06
C ILE A 21 -3.66 10.84 2.28
N LYS A 22 -3.83 11.43 3.46
CA LYS A 22 -3.91 10.70 4.73
C LYS A 22 -5.22 9.95 4.92
N ASP A 23 -6.34 10.56 4.56
CA ASP A 23 -7.67 10.04 4.91
C ASP A 23 -8.31 9.27 3.75
N ILE A 24 -7.82 9.42 2.52
CA ILE A 24 -8.36 8.73 1.33
C ILE A 24 -7.33 7.78 0.71
N TYR A 25 -6.22 8.29 0.19
CA TYR A 25 -5.33 7.47 -0.66
C TYR A 25 -4.54 6.42 0.13
N VAL A 26 -4.00 6.78 1.30
CA VAL A 26 -3.30 5.83 2.15
C VAL A 26 -4.24 4.70 2.62
N PRO A 27 -5.43 4.97 3.21
CA PRO A 27 -6.34 3.92 3.64
C PRO A 27 -6.82 3.03 2.48
N MET A 28 -7.08 3.63 1.31
CA MET A 28 -7.44 2.87 0.11
C MET A 28 -6.32 1.91 -0.28
N ALA A 29 -5.08 2.38 -0.37
CA ALA A 29 -3.92 1.54 -0.69
C ALA A 29 -3.66 0.46 0.38
N GLU A 30 -3.78 0.80 1.66
CA GLU A 30 -3.63 -0.14 2.78
C GLU A 30 -4.66 -1.27 2.70
N ASN A 31 -5.93 -0.95 2.41
CA ASN A 31 -7.02 -1.91 2.29
C ASN A 31 -6.81 -2.85 1.09
N GLU A 32 -6.46 -2.29 -0.07
CA GLU A 32 -6.21 -3.06 -1.29
C GLU A 32 -5.06 -4.06 -1.11
N VAL A 33 -3.93 -3.62 -0.56
CA VAL A 33 -2.79 -4.51 -0.33
C VAL A 33 -3.13 -5.60 0.69
N LYS A 34 -3.83 -5.26 1.79
CA LYS A 34 -4.23 -6.25 2.81
C LYS A 34 -5.19 -7.29 2.24
N GLY A 35 -6.26 -6.85 1.57
CA GLY A 35 -7.25 -7.73 0.95
C GLY A 35 -6.67 -8.59 -0.17
N ALA A 36 -5.68 -8.06 -0.89
CA ALA A 36 -4.92 -8.81 -1.88
C ALA A 36 -3.90 -9.79 -1.27
N VAL A 37 -3.72 -9.85 0.04
CA VAL A 37 -2.82 -10.81 0.70
C VAL A 37 -3.62 -11.87 1.45
N THR A 38 -4.61 -11.45 2.24
CA THR A 38 -5.41 -12.34 3.09
C THR A 38 -6.81 -11.76 3.33
N GLN A 39 -7.76 -12.62 3.71
CA GLN A 39 -9.07 -12.19 4.20
C GLN A 39 -9.00 -11.70 5.66
N ASP A 40 -7.94 -12.05 6.39
CA ASP A 40 -7.70 -11.61 7.78
C ASP A 40 -6.79 -10.36 7.81
N ALA A 41 -7.37 -9.22 7.41
CA ALA A 41 -6.67 -7.95 7.25
C ALA A 41 -6.22 -7.30 8.59
N ALA A 42 -6.59 -7.88 9.74
CA ALA A 42 -6.29 -7.34 11.07
C ALA A 42 -4.99 -7.90 11.69
N SER A 43 -4.22 -8.70 10.95
CA SER A 43 -3.02 -9.35 11.49
C SER A 43 -1.85 -8.39 11.77
N ASP A 44 -1.12 -8.65 12.86
CA ASP A 44 0.12 -7.93 13.23
C ASP A 44 1.24 -8.05 12.21
N PHE A 45 1.14 -9.01 11.29
CA PHE A 45 2.06 -9.21 10.18
C PHE A 45 2.33 -7.91 9.40
N PHE A 46 1.29 -7.15 9.10
CA PHE A 46 1.42 -5.95 8.26
C PHE A 46 2.18 -4.82 8.96
N ASN A 47 2.03 -4.67 10.28
CA ASN A 47 2.61 -3.57 11.05
C ASN A 47 4.15 -3.56 11.00
N LYS A 48 4.78 -4.71 10.76
CA LYS A 48 6.24 -4.88 10.76
C LYS A 48 6.83 -5.15 9.38
N SER A 49 6.03 -5.14 8.31
CA SER A 49 6.47 -5.58 6.98
C SER A 49 6.95 -4.40 6.11
N PRO A 50 8.26 -4.30 5.80
CA PRO A 50 8.75 -3.29 4.86
C PRO A 50 8.20 -3.49 3.44
N THR A 51 7.95 -4.75 3.07
CA THR A 51 7.31 -5.12 1.79
C THR A 51 5.89 -4.56 1.70
N TYR A 52 5.15 -4.61 2.82
CA TYR A 52 3.81 -4.02 2.92
C TYR A 52 3.88 -2.51 2.74
N ASN A 53 4.78 -1.85 3.48
CA ASN A 53 4.96 -0.41 3.37
C ASN A 53 5.31 0.03 1.94
N GLY A 54 6.21 -0.70 1.27
CA GLY A 54 6.56 -0.42 -0.13
C GLY A 54 5.38 -0.57 -1.10
N ALA A 55 4.57 -1.63 -0.94
CA ALA A 55 3.39 -1.83 -1.77
C ALA A 55 2.34 -0.72 -1.57
N VAL A 56 2.10 -0.33 -0.31
CA VAL A 56 1.18 0.78 0.02
C VAL A 56 1.67 2.10 -0.56
N LEU A 57 2.96 2.40 -0.49
CA LEU A 57 3.53 3.64 -1.06
C LEU A 57 3.35 3.70 -2.58
N LEU A 58 3.68 2.62 -3.30
CA LEU A 58 3.51 2.55 -4.76
C LEU A 58 2.05 2.74 -5.19
N LEU A 59 1.11 2.14 -4.45
CA LEU A 59 -0.30 2.24 -4.77
C LEU A 59 -0.88 3.61 -4.39
N THR A 60 -0.43 4.19 -3.28
CA THR A 60 -0.77 5.57 -2.89
C THR A 60 -0.31 6.56 -3.97
N ALA A 61 0.91 6.40 -4.49
CA ALA A 61 1.42 7.21 -5.59
C ALA A 61 0.57 7.06 -6.85
N HIS A 62 0.20 5.84 -7.20
CA HIS A 62 -0.69 5.60 -8.33
C HIS A 62 -2.03 6.32 -8.19
N TYR A 63 -2.70 6.21 -7.04
CA TYR A 63 -3.99 6.87 -6.85
C TYR A 63 -3.88 8.39 -6.81
N TYR A 64 -2.85 8.91 -6.15
CA TYR A 64 -2.63 10.35 -6.04
C TYR A 64 -2.29 10.99 -7.40
N GLU A 65 -1.40 10.38 -8.17
CA GLU A 65 -0.96 10.92 -9.47
C GLU A 65 -2.03 10.81 -10.56
N ASN A 66 -2.95 9.83 -10.46
CA ASN A 66 -4.00 9.59 -11.46
C ASN A 66 -5.39 10.14 -11.03
N ARG A 67 -5.43 11.08 -10.07
CA ARG A 67 -6.68 11.65 -9.53
C ARG A 67 -7.48 12.51 -10.51
N GLY A 68 -6.87 12.98 -11.60
CA GLY A 68 -7.54 13.78 -12.62
C GLY A 68 -7.90 12.94 -13.85
N ALA A 69 -9.19 12.80 -14.15
CA ALA A 69 -9.70 12.11 -15.34
C ALA A 69 -9.39 12.85 -16.69
N THR A 70 -8.43 13.77 -16.72
CA THR A 70 -8.20 14.73 -17.82
C THR A 70 -6.88 14.55 -18.57
N SER A 71 -6.19 13.42 -18.45
CA SER A 71 -5.17 13.09 -19.44
C SER A 71 -5.77 12.19 -20.52
N MET A 72 -5.71 12.63 -21.78
CA MET A 72 -5.67 11.78 -22.98
C MET A 72 -4.44 10.83 -22.99
N ARG A 73 -3.97 10.40 -21.81
CA ARG A 73 -2.92 9.41 -21.60
C ARG A 73 -3.63 8.23 -20.99
N ASP A 74 -3.54 7.11 -21.68
CA ASP A 74 -4.06 5.82 -21.27
C ASP A 74 -3.94 5.64 -19.75
N MET A 75 -5.06 5.31 -19.11
CA MET A 75 -5.13 4.93 -17.69
C MET A 75 -3.97 3.99 -17.41
N LYS A 76 -2.91 4.51 -16.76
CA LYS A 76 -1.64 3.78 -16.69
C LYS A 76 -1.89 2.47 -15.94
N GLU A 77 -1.36 1.40 -16.50
CA GLU A 77 -1.31 0.09 -15.85
C GLU A 77 -0.87 0.25 -14.39
N ILE A 78 -1.45 -0.58 -13.52
CA ILE A 78 -1.07 -0.72 -12.12
C ILE A 78 0.48 -0.70 -12.01
N PRO A 79 1.08 0.04 -11.06
CA PRO A 79 2.52 0.26 -11.01
C PRO A 79 3.33 -1.04 -11.16
N PHE A 80 4.32 -1.00 -12.05
CA PHE A 80 5.22 -2.12 -12.29
C PHE A 80 5.85 -2.59 -10.97
N GLY A 81 5.65 -3.88 -10.65
CA GLY A 81 6.22 -4.51 -9.45
C GLY A 81 5.28 -4.67 -8.26
N ILE A 82 4.09 -4.04 -8.24
CA ILE A 82 3.18 -4.24 -7.10
C ILE A 82 2.66 -5.68 -7.00
N LEU A 83 2.42 -6.33 -8.14
CA LEU A 83 2.02 -7.75 -8.18
C LEU A 83 3.12 -8.63 -7.56
N THR A 84 4.38 -8.35 -7.86
CA THR A 84 5.52 -9.08 -7.27
C THR A 84 5.57 -8.89 -5.75
N LEU A 85 5.32 -7.66 -5.26
CA LEU A 85 5.25 -7.39 -3.82
C LEU A 85 4.07 -8.10 -3.15
N ILE A 86 2.90 -8.11 -3.78
CA ILE A 86 1.72 -8.83 -3.28
C ILE A 86 1.99 -10.34 -3.20
N GLN A 87 2.59 -10.94 -4.23
CA GLN A 87 2.93 -12.36 -4.21
C GLN A 87 3.94 -12.70 -3.11
N ARG A 88 4.94 -11.85 -2.93
CA ARG A 88 5.89 -12.00 -1.82
C ARG A 88 5.18 -11.87 -0.46
N LEU A 89 4.30 -10.89 -0.30
CA LEU A 89 3.53 -10.70 0.94
C LEU A 89 2.64 -11.90 1.27
N ARG A 90 2.01 -12.53 0.26
CA ARG A 90 1.25 -13.77 0.46
C ARG A 90 2.14 -14.89 1.00
N SER A 91 3.31 -15.09 0.40
CA SER A 91 4.27 -16.10 0.88
C SER A 91 4.76 -15.81 2.30
N ASP A 92 5.11 -14.56 2.60
CA ASP A 92 5.60 -14.13 3.90
C ASP A 92 4.50 -14.26 4.98
N PHE A 93 3.24 -13.97 4.64
CA PHE A 93 2.09 -14.10 5.52
C PHE A 93 1.81 -15.57 5.90
N GLU A 94 1.83 -16.49 4.92
CA GLU A 94 1.63 -17.91 5.21
C GLU A 94 2.72 -18.47 6.13
N LYS A 95 3.98 -18.05 5.92
CA LYS A 95 5.08 -18.41 6.80
C LYS A 95 4.84 -17.89 8.23
N TRP A 96 4.54 -16.60 8.37
CA TRP A 96 4.26 -15.98 9.67
C TRP A 96 3.09 -16.65 10.40
N LYS A 97 2.02 -17.00 9.67
CA LYS A 97 0.85 -17.68 10.22
C LYS A 97 1.20 -19.07 10.76
N SER A 98 2.03 -19.82 10.04
CA SER A 98 2.49 -21.15 10.48
C SER A 98 3.32 -21.07 11.77
N GLU A 99 4.24 -20.10 11.85
CA GLU A 99 5.08 -19.86 13.03
C GLU A 99 4.24 -19.43 14.23
N SER A 100 3.28 -18.52 14.03
CA SER A 100 2.39 -18.03 15.09
C SER A 100 1.44 -19.11 15.62
N SER A 101 1.02 -20.04 14.77
CA SER A 101 0.15 -21.17 15.16
C SER A 101 0.89 -22.26 15.95
N THR A 102 2.22 -22.28 15.91
CA THR A 102 3.04 -23.26 16.66
C THR A 102 3.46 -22.77 18.05
N LEU A 103 3.19 -21.49 18.37
CA LEU A 103 3.52 -20.84 19.64
C LEU A 103 2.31 -20.68 20.58
N GLY A 104 1.12 -21.07 20.15
CA GLY A 104 -0.13 -21.06 20.93
C GLY A 104 -0.62 -22.47 21.20
#